data_AF-F0GKX8-F1
#
_entry.id   AF-F0GKX8-F1
#
_cell.length_a   1.000
_cell.length_b   1.000
_cell.length_c   1.000
_cell.angle_alpha   90.00
_cell.angle_beta   90.00
_cell.angle_gamma   90.00
#
_symmetry.space_group_name_H-M   'P 1'
#
loop_
_entity.id
_entity.type
_entity.pdbx_description
1 polymer ?
#
loop_
_entity_poly.entity_id
_entity_poly.type
_entity_poly.pdbx_seq_one_letter_code
_entity_poly.pdbx_strand_id
1 'polypeptide(L)' 'RRRFHYAATTQGRIQAWDWQPFTDASQRYMRNHIELDTLEAMARFPRVGR' A
#
# COMPACT_ATOMS: atom_id res chain seq x y z
N ARG A 1 -6.99 25.79 25.04
CA ARG A 1 -7.93 24.71 24.64
C ARG A 1 -7.26 23.39 24.22
N ARG A 2 -6.11 23.36 23.54
CA ARG A 2 -5.44 22.10 23.11
C ARG A 2 -5.13 21.09 24.23
N ARG A 3 -4.76 21.58 25.42
CA ARG A 3 -4.43 20.73 26.59
C ARG A 3 -5.65 19.93 27.08
N PHE A 4 -6.84 20.53 27.03
CA PHE A 4 -8.08 19.90 27.43
C PHE A 4 -8.46 18.76 26.46
N HIS A 5 -8.37 19.04 25.15
CA HIS A 5 -8.61 18.04 24.12
C HIS A 5 -7.64 16.87 24.20
N TYR A 6 -6.34 17.16 24.35
CA TYR A 6 -5.31 16.12 24.48
C TYR A 6 -5.55 15.22 25.70
N ALA A 7 -5.92 15.81 26.85
CA ALA A 7 -6.24 15.04 28.05
C ALA A 7 -7.46 14.12 27.84
N ALA A 8 -8.50 14.59 27.14
CA ALA A 8 -9.68 13.77 26.84
C ALA A 8 -9.38 12.63 25.84
N THR A 9 -8.56 12.87 24.80
CA THR A 9 -8.26 11.86 23.75
C THR A 9 -7.26 10.80 24.22
N THR A 10 -6.55 11.03 25.33
CA THR A 10 -5.54 10.11 25.89
C THR A 10 -6.11 9.21 26.99
N GLN A 11 -7.39 9.37 27.36
CA GLN A 11 -8.05 8.50 28.33
C GLN A 11 -8.63 7.26 27.64
N GLY A 12 -8.27 6.06 28.12
CA GLY A 12 -8.76 4.79 27.57
C GLY A 12 -7.96 4.30 26.36
N ARG A 13 -8.63 3.83 25.30
CA ARG A 13 -7.97 3.33 24.09
C ARG A 13 -7.65 4.49 23.16
N ILE A 14 -6.36 4.75 22.97
CA ILE A 14 -5.87 5.81 22.08
C ILE A 14 -6.12 5.38 20.63
N GLN A 15 -6.83 6.21 19.88
CA GLN A 15 -7.00 6.05 18.44
C GLN A 15 -5.89 6.80 17.71
N ALA A 16 -5.07 6.08 16.95
CA ALA A 16 -4.06 6.70 16.10
C ALA A 16 -4.71 7.50 14.97
N TRP A 17 -4.14 8.67 14.67
CA TRP A 17 -4.55 9.53 13.55
C TRP A 17 -3.63 9.38 12.34
N ASP A 18 -2.58 8.56 12.48
CA ASP A 18 -1.66 8.28 11.40
C ASP A 18 -2.41 7.56 10.28
N TRP A 19 -2.25 8.09 9.07
CA TRP A 19 -2.79 7.43 7.88
C TRP A 19 -2.02 6.14 7.66
N GLN A 20 -2.72 5.01 7.76
CA GLN A 20 -2.14 3.71 7.45
C GLN A 20 -2.42 3.37 5.98
N PRO A 21 -1.39 3.36 5.10
CA PRO A 21 -1.56 2.87 3.75
C PRO A 21 -1.98 1.41 3.78
N PHE A 22 -3.08 1.08 3.10
CA PHE A 22 -3.41 -0.31 2.84
C PHE A 22 -2.41 -0.86 1.82
N THR A 23 -1.46 -1.65 2.28
CA THR A 23 -0.62 -2.45 1.39
C THR A 23 -1.28 -3.79 1.20
N ASP A 24 -1.90 -3.99 0.04
CA ASP A 24 -2.37 -5.31 -0.36
C ASP A 24 -1.13 -6.21 -0.59
N ALA A 25 -0.72 -6.92 0.46
CA ALA A 25 0.37 -7.88 0.42
C ALA A 25 0.05 -9.05 -0.52
N SER A 26 -1.23 -9.24 -0.82
CA SER A 26 -1.69 -10.20 -1.79
C SER A 26 -1.26 -9.73 -3.19
N GLN A 27 -1.50 -8.49 -3.60
CA GLN A 27 -1.17 -8.02 -4.96
C GLN A 27 0.32 -7.72 -5.23
N ARG A 28 1.22 -7.90 -4.24
CA ARG A 28 2.66 -7.70 -4.44
C ARG A 28 3.36 -9.02 -4.78
N TYR A 29 4.29 -8.96 -5.75
CA TYR A 29 5.16 -10.06 -6.24
C TYR A 29 4.48 -11.09 -7.16
N MET A 30 5.29 -11.97 -7.79
CA MET A 30 4.81 -13.02 -8.69
C MET A 30 3.83 -13.95 -7.96
N ARG A 31 2.62 -14.07 -8.50
CA ARG A 31 1.57 -14.97 -7.99
C ARG A 31 1.31 -16.04 -9.03
N ASN A 32 1.01 -17.26 -8.58
CA ASN A 32 0.70 -18.41 -9.44
C ASN A 32 -0.53 -18.24 -10.38
N HIS A 33 -1.30 -17.15 -10.25
CA HIS A 33 -2.45 -16.84 -11.13
C HIS A 33 -2.13 -15.78 -12.19
N ILE A 34 -0.88 -15.31 -12.25
CA ILE A 34 -0.43 -14.35 -13.27
C ILE A 34 0.39 -15.15 -14.29
N GLU A 35 -0.19 -15.36 -15.47
CA GLU A 35 0.46 -15.99 -16.61
C GLU A 35 1.79 -15.28 -16.91
N LEU A 36 2.89 -16.04 -16.84
CA LEU A 36 4.28 -15.57 -16.95
C LEU A 36 4.54 -14.75 -18.22
N ASP A 37 3.75 -14.99 -19.28
CA ASP A 37 3.85 -14.37 -20.59
C ASP A 37 3.53 -12.87 -20.61
N THR A 38 2.67 -12.38 -19.70
CA THR A 38 2.27 -10.96 -19.69
C THR A 38 3.27 -10.05 -18.96
N LEU A 39 3.99 -10.59 -17.97
CA LEU A 39 5.03 -9.86 -17.23
C LEU A 39 6.28 -9.61 -18.09
N GLU A 40 6.70 -10.60 -18.88
CA GLU A 40 7.82 -10.44 -19.82
C GLU A 40 7.51 -9.46 -20.97
N ALA A 41 6.27 -9.42 -21.44
CA ALA A 41 5.84 -8.50 -22.48
C ALA A 41 5.78 -7.03 -22.00
N MET A 42 5.48 -6.79 -20.72
CA MET A 42 5.42 -5.44 -20.14
C MET A 42 6.78 -4.91 -19.68
N ALA A 43 7.70 -5.80 -19.26
CA ALA A 43 9.02 -5.42 -18.75
C ALA A 43 10.05 -5.04 -19.84
N ARG A 44 9.73 -5.28 -21.12
CA ARG A 44 10.56 -4.83 -22.25
C ARG A 44 10.18 -3.40 -22.68
N PHE A 45 10.98 -2.42 -22.25
CA PHE A 45 11.00 -1.09 -22.85
C PHE A 45 12.44 -0.62 -23.09
N PRO A 46 12.76 -0.01 -24.25
CA PRO A 46 11.88 0.25 -25.39
C PRO A 46 11.63 -0.99 -26.24
N ARG A 47 10.41 -1.12 -26.78
CA ARG A 47 10.13 -2.08 -27.86
C ARG A 47 10.84 -1.58 -29.10
N VAL A 48 11.91 -2.27 -29.52
CA VAL A 48 12.60 -1.95 -30.78
C VAL A 48 11.59 -2.16 -31.90
N GLY A 49 11.03 -1.05 -32.38
CA GLY A 49 10.12 -1.04 -33.52
C GLY A 49 10.87 -1.52 -34.75
N ARG A 50 10.20 -2.37 -35.53
CA ARG A 50 10.51 -2.59 -36.93
C ARG A 50 9.26 -2.26 -37.73
#